data_AF-M5F9I0-F1
#
_entry.id   AF-M5F9I0-F1
#
_cell.length_a   1.000
_cell.length_b   1.000
_cell.length_c   1.000
_cell.angle_alpha   90.00
_cell.angle_beta   90.00
_cell.angle_gamma   90.00
#
_symmetry.space_group_name_H-M   'P 1'
#
loop_
_entity.id
_entity.type
_entity.pdbx_description
1 polymer ?
#
loop_
_entity_poly.entity_id
_entity_poly.type
_entity_poly.pdbx_seq_one_letter_code
_entity_poly.pdbx_strand_id
1 'polypeptide(L)' 'MTLDDAQDTFRDRKTQTAAADYLKTALEYWRDDMIGTTTLISAIEEVERSLRQHELEWFK' A
#
# COMPACT_ATOMS: atom_id res chain seq x y z
N MET A 1 0.38 -13.54 5.45
CA MET A 1 0.85 -12.15 5.70
C MET A 1 -0.36 -11.38 6.15
N THR A 2 -0.27 -10.64 7.26
CA THR A 2 -1.38 -9.78 7.69
C THR A 2 -1.36 -8.45 6.94
N LEU A 3 -2.47 -7.69 7.00
CA LEU A 3 -2.51 -6.34 6.44
C LEU A 3 -1.46 -5.43 7.09
N ASP A 4 -1.31 -5.51 8.41
CA ASP A 4 -0.35 -4.71 9.17
C ASP A 4 1.10 -5.05 8.78
N ASP A 5 1.44 -6.35 8.65
CA ASP A 5 2.77 -6.77 8.20
C ASP A 5 3.11 -6.23 6.79
N ALA A 6 2.11 -6.23 5.89
CA ALA A 6 2.28 -5.75 4.53
C ALA A 6 2.45 -4.22 4.50
N GLN A 7 1.68 -3.49 5.32
CA GLN A 7 1.81 -2.04 5.48
C GLN A 7 3.19 -1.66 6.04
N ASP A 8 3.64 -2.34 7.09
CA ASP A 8 4.94 -2.07 7.71
C ASP A 8 6.09 -2.36 6.75
N THR A 9 6.02 -3.47 6.02
CA THR A 9 7.00 -3.80 4.97
C THR A 9 7.05 -2.73 3.87
N PHE A 10 5.88 -2.23 3.44
CA PHE A 10 5.81 -1.15 2.48
C PHE A 10 6.41 0.15 3.02
N ARG A 11 6.09 0.55 4.25
CA ARG A 11 6.60 1.77 4.89
C ARG A 11 8.12 1.77 5.10
N ASP A 12 8.67 0.61 5.45
CA ASP A 12 10.10 0.42 5.66
C ASP A 12 10.87 0.44 4.34
N ARG A 13 10.40 -0.31 3.33
CA ARG A 13 11.16 -0.52 2.09
C ARG A 13 10.86 0.49 0.99
N LYS A 14 9.62 0.98 0.90
CA LYS A 14 9.12 1.89 -0.15
C LYS A 14 9.45 1.45 -1.58
N THR A 15 9.45 0.14 -1.85
CA THR A 15 9.66 -0.40 -3.20
C THR A 15 8.35 -0.66 -3.91
N GLN A 16 8.39 -0.74 -5.25
CA GLN A 16 7.21 -1.09 -6.07
C GLN A 16 6.65 -2.47 -5.69
N THR A 17 7.51 -3.46 -5.42
CA THR A 17 7.09 -4.80 -4.98
C THR A 17 6.36 -4.74 -3.64
N ALA A 18 6.90 -4.03 -2.65
CA ALA A 18 6.26 -3.91 -1.35
C ALA A 18 4.92 -3.15 -1.42
N ALA A 19 4.82 -2.14 -2.31
CA ALA A 19 3.56 -1.44 -2.57
C ALA A 19 2.51 -2.37 -3.20
N ALA A 20 2.90 -3.22 -4.16
CA ALA A 20 2.01 -4.20 -4.78
C ALA A 20 1.53 -5.25 -3.77
N ASP A 21 2.41 -5.74 -2.91
CA ASP A 21 2.09 -6.70 -1.85
C ASP A 21 1.10 -6.11 -0.83
N TYR A 22 1.30 -4.85 -0.44
CA TYR A 22 0.37 -4.14 0.44
C TYR A 22 -1.02 -3.96 -0.20
N LEU A 23 -1.10 -3.50 -1.46
CA LEU A 23 -2.39 -3.34 -2.16
C LEU A 23 -3.11 -4.67 -2.36
N LYS A 24 -2.37 -5.73 -2.72
CA LYS A 24 -2.94 -7.07 -2.87
C LYS A 24 -3.56 -7.54 -1.55
N THR A 25 -2.85 -7.37 -0.44
CA THR A 25 -3.32 -7.79 0.89
C THR A 25 -4.54 -6.98 1.33
N ALA A 26 -4.56 -5.66 1.08
CA ALA A 26 -5.72 -4.82 1.36
C ALA A 26 -6.97 -5.25 0.56
N LEU A 27 -6.81 -5.60 -0.72
CA LEU A 27 -7.89 -6.11 -1.56
C LEU A 27 -8.41 -7.47 -1.09
N GLU A 28 -7.51 -8.39 -0.69
CA GLU A 28 -7.88 -9.69 -0.13
C GLU A 28 -8.68 -9.52 1.17
N TYR A 29 -8.21 -8.68 2.09
CA TYR A 29 -8.91 -8.40 3.35
C TYR A 29 -10.26 -7.71 3.15
N TRP A 30 -10.36 -6.80 2.18
CA TRP A 30 -11.63 -6.15 1.85
C TRP A 30 -12.63 -7.14 1.23
N ARG A 31 -12.17 -7.99 0.30
CA ARG A 31 -13.01 -9.03 -0.32
C ARG A 31 -13.52 -10.03 0.72
N ASP A 32 -12.71 -10.31 1.73
CA ASP A 32 -13.04 -11.25 2.80
C ASP A 32 -13.77 -10.55 3.98
N ASP A 33 -14.28 -9.32 3.79
CA ASP A 33 -15.02 -8.49 4.75
C ASP A 33 -14.28 -8.20 6.08
N MET A 34 -12.95 -8.33 6.10
CA MET A 34 -12.12 -8.10 7.28
C MET A 34 -11.80 -6.62 7.52
N ILE A 35 -11.91 -5.79 6.48
CA ILE A 35 -11.73 -4.33 6.55
C ILE A 35 -12.84 -3.60 5.81
N GLY A 36 -13.13 -2.36 6.22
CA GLY A 36 -14.06 -1.50 5.52
C GLY A 36 -13.46 -0.80 4.30
N THR A 37 -14.32 -0.25 3.44
CA THR A 37 -13.92 0.53 2.26
C THR A 37 -13.00 1.71 2.58
N THR A 38 -13.18 2.35 3.74
CA THR A 38 -12.30 3.45 4.19
C THR A 38 -10.85 3.00 4.33
N THR A 39 -10.61 1.82 4.92
CA THR A 39 -9.27 1.25 5.08
C THR A 39 -8.64 0.91 3.73
N LEU A 40 -9.43 0.35 2.80
CA LEU A 40 -8.98 0.09 1.45
C LEU A 40 -8.57 1.39 0.71
N ILE A 41 -9.38 2.45 0.81
CA ILE A 41 -9.07 3.75 0.21
C ILE A 41 -7.78 4.31 0.79
N SER A 42 -7.61 4.28 2.11
CA SER A 42 -6.38 4.75 2.76
C SER A 42 -5.13 4.00 2.29
N ALA A 43 -5.22 2.68 2.08
CA ALA A 43 -4.10 1.90 1.53
C ALA A 43 -3.73 2.35 0.10
N ILE A 44 -4.74 2.61 -0.74
CA ILE A 44 -4.54 3.13 -2.10
C ILE A 44 -3.89 4.51 -2.07
N GLU A 45 -4.40 5.43 -1.27
CA GLU A 45 -3.86 6.79 -1.14
C GLU A 45 -2.41 6.81 -0.63
N GLU A 46 -2.07 5.91 0.30
CA GLU A 46 -0.72 5.79 0.84
C GLU A 46 0.28 5.35 -0.25
N VAL A 47 -0.10 4.35 -1.05
CA VAL A 47 0.72 3.87 -2.17
C VAL A 47 0.83 4.91 -3.28
N GLU A 48 -0.27 5.57 -3.66
CA GLU A 48 -0.26 6.64 -4.65
C GLU A 48 0.68 7.78 -4.23
N ARG A 49 0.63 8.19 -2.96
CA ARG A 49 1.51 9.22 -2.42
C ARG A 49 2.99 8.84 -2.53
N SER A 50 3.33 7.58 -2.22
CA SER A 50 4.72 7.10 -2.33
C SER A 50 5.20 7.08 -3.78
N LEU A 51 4.35 6.66 -4.72
CA LEU A 51 4.71 6.65 -6.15
C LEU A 51 4.95 8.08 -6.68
N ARG A 52 4.09 9.03 -6.33
CA ARG A 52 4.27 10.45 -6.71
C ARG A 52 5.56 11.05 -6.14
N GLN A 53 5.95 10.69 -4.92
CA GLN A 53 7.22 11.14 -4.34
C GLN A 53 8.42 10.60 -5.10
N HIS A 54 8.39 9.32 -5.49
CA HIS A 54 9.47 8.71 -6.27
C HIS A 54 9.59 9.31 -7.68
N GLU A 55 8.48 9.63 -8.35
CA GLU A 55 8.52 10.32 -9.65
C GLU A 55 9.22 11.68 -9.54
N LEU A 56 8.95 12.46 -8.48
CA LEU A 56 9.58 13.76 -8.25
C LEU A 56 11.09 13.67 -7.97
N GLU A 57 11.58 12.55 -7.45
CA GLU A 57 13.01 12.32 -7.23
C GLU A 57 13.76 12.00 -8.53
N TRP A 58 13.12 11.39 -9.52
CA TRP A 58 13.74 11.11 -10.83
C TRP A 58 13.92 12.35 -11.72
N PHE A 59 13.20 13.44 -11.42
CA PHE A 59 13.29 14.71 -12.16
C PHE A 59 14.19 15.77 -11.49
N LYS A 60 14.88 15.43 -10.39
CA LYS A 60 15.86 16.29 -9.72
C LYS A 60 17.30 15.87 -10.03
#